data_AF-A0A965MHY7-F1
#
_entry.id   AF-A0A965MHY7-F1
#
_cell.length_a   1.000
_cell.length_b   1.000
_cell.length_c   1.000
_cell.angle_alpha   90.00
_cell.angle_beta   90.00
_cell.angle_gamma   90.00
#
_symmetry.space_group_name_H-M   'P 1'
#
loop_
_entity.id
_entity.type
_entity.pdbx_description
1 polymer ?
#
loop_
_entity_poly.entity_id
_entity_poly.type
_entity_poly.pdbx_seq_one_letter_code
_entity_poly.pdbx_strand_id
1 'polypeptide(L)'
;MFENILPALGSLMSGEHILFLIIGVIIGLAVGLLPGLGGVAGMSLIIPFIYGLDPGSALAMMIGLTSVTTTSDTFPSVLLGIPGSSGSQATVMDGFPLTKKGQAARALSAAFAA
;
A
#
# COMPACT_ATOMS: atom_id res chain seq x y z
N MET A 1 -15.98 -27.65 7.96
CA MET A 1 -15.29 -26.55 7.24
C MET A 1 -16.24 -25.45 6.81
N PHE A 2 -17.31 -25.75 6.07
CA PHE A 2 -18.26 -24.72 5.58
C PHE A 2 -19.06 -24.02 6.69
N GLU A 3 -19.29 -24.67 7.83
CA GLU A 3 -20.00 -24.10 8.99
C GLU A 3 -19.26 -22.90 9.62
N ASN A 4 -17.95 -22.81 9.45
CA ASN A 4 -17.14 -21.72 10.01
C ASN A 4 -17.04 -20.49 9.09
N ILE A 5 -17.56 -20.55 7.86
CA ILE A 5 -17.44 -19.45 6.90
C ILE A 5 -18.24 -18.23 7.38
N LEU A 6 -19.49 -18.45 7.80
CA LEU A 6 -20.39 -17.35 8.16
C LEU A 6 -19.93 -16.62 9.44
N PRO A 7 -19.51 -17.32 10.53
CA PRO A 7 -18.93 -16.67 11.70
C PRO A 7 -17.60 -15.96 11.40
N ALA A 8 -16.74 -16.55 10.57
CA ALA A 8 -15.46 -15.93 10.21
C ALA A 8 -15.64 -14.63 9.42
N LEU A 9 -16.59 -14.59 8.47
CA LEU A 9 -16.95 -13.36 7.77
C LEU A 9 -17.45 -12.27 8.73
N GLY A 10 -18.29 -12.64 9.70
CA GLY A 10 -18.74 -11.71 10.74
C GLY A 10 -17.58 -11.16 11.58
N SER A 11 -16.61 -12.01 11.93
CA SER A 11 -15.41 -11.61 12.67
C SER A 11 -14.53 -10.63 11.88
N LEU A 12 -14.34 -10.86 10.57
CA LEU A 12 -13.58 -9.95 9.71
C LEU A 12 -14.16 -8.54 9.64
N MET A 13 -15.49 -8.41 9.80
CA MET A 13 -16.17 -7.12 9.83
C MET A 13 -16.23 -6.50 11.24
N SER A 14 -15.50 -7.06 12.21
CA SER A 14 -15.39 -6.47 13.54
C SER A 14 -14.75 -5.07 13.47
N GLY A 15 -15.22 -4.17 14.34
CA GLY A 15 -14.70 -2.80 14.40
C GLY A 15 -13.20 -2.73 14.70
N GLU A 16 -12.68 -3.68 15.48
CA GLU A 16 -11.26 -3.79 15.81
C GLU A 16 -10.42 -4.14 14.57
N HIS A 17 -10.81 -5.16 13.80
CA HIS A 17 -10.08 -5.54 12.58
C HIS A 17 -10.13 -4.43 11.53
N ILE A 18 -11.27 -3.75 11.39
CA ILE A 18 -11.41 -2.59 10.49
C ILE A 18 -10.48 -1.45 10.93
N LEU A 19 -10.39 -1.17 12.24
CA LEU A 19 -9.50 -0.14 12.76
C LEU A 19 -8.03 -0.46 12.42
N PHE A 20 -7.58 -1.68 12.68
CA PHE A 20 -6.21 -2.10 12.35
C PHE A 20 -5.95 -2.11 10.85
N LEU A 21 -6.94 -2.47 10.03
CA LEU A 21 -6.86 -2.35 8.57
C LEU A 21 -6.65 -0.90 8.13
N ILE A 22 -7.42 0.05 8.68
CA ILE A 22 -7.27 1.48 8.39
C ILE A 22 -5.89 1.98 8.78
N ILE A 23 -5.40 1.59 9.97
CA ILE A 23 -4.04 1.93 10.42
C ILE A 23 -3.01 1.38 9.43
N GLY A 24 -3.16 0.12 9.02
CA GLY A 24 -2.34 -0.51 7.99
C GLY A 24 -2.32 0.30 6.69
N VAL A 25 -3.49 0.71 6.19
CA VAL A 25 -3.62 1.53 4.98
C VAL A 25 -2.88 2.86 5.12
N ILE A 26 -3.03 3.57 6.24
CA ILE A 26 -2.34 4.85 6.46
C ILE A 26 -0.82 4.68 6.42
N ILE A 27 -0.31 3.65 7.10
CA ILE A 27 1.12 3.34 7.11
C ILE A 27 1.58 2.92 5.70
N GLY A 28 0.80 2.10 4.99
CA GLY A 28 1.12 1.66 3.64
C GLY A 28 1.20 2.82 2.64
N LEU A 29 0.28 3.78 2.74
CA LEU A 29 0.32 5.01 1.93
C LEU A 29 1.59 5.81 2.24
N ALA A 30 1.92 6.00 3.52
CA ALA A 30 3.13 6.72 3.92
C ALA A 30 4.41 6.02 3.42
N VAL A 31 4.49 4.69 3.58
CA VAL A 31 5.62 3.87 3.11
C VAL A 31 5.78 3.94 1.60
N GLY A 32 4.69 3.80 0.84
CA GLY A 32 4.77 3.83 -0.62
C GLY A 32 5.16 5.20 -1.17
N LEU A 33 4.90 6.28 -0.45
CA LEU A 33 5.38 7.62 -0.81
C LEU A 33 6.89 7.82 -0.59
N LEU A 34 7.54 6.95 0.21
CA LEU A 34 8.97 7.05 0.50
C LEU A 34 9.79 6.36 -0.59
N PRO A 35 10.64 7.09 -1.34
CA PRO A 35 11.44 6.50 -2.42
C PRO A 35 12.38 5.41 -1.91
N GLY A 36 12.48 4.31 -2.65
CA GLY A 36 13.34 3.16 -2.34
C GLY A 36 12.91 2.26 -1.17
N LEU A 37 11.80 2.54 -0.48
CA LEU A 37 11.37 1.75 0.69
C LEU A 37 10.52 0.53 0.29
N GLY A 38 9.57 0.69 -0.62
CA GLY A 38 8.75 -0.41 -1.17
C GLY A 38 7.94 -1.22 -0.14
N GLY A 39 7.18 -2.21 -0.62
CA GLY A 39 6.29 -3.03 0.24
C GLY A 39 7.02 -3.90 1.26
N VAL A 40 8.17 -4.48 0.90
CA VAL A 40 8.91 -5.41 1.76
C VAL A 40 9.49 -4.70 2.99
N ALA A 41 10.05 -3.50 2.83
CA ALA A 41 10.53 -2.75 3.99
C ALA A 41 9.36 -2.27 4.87
N GLY A 42 8.24 -1.84 4.27
CA GLY A 42 7.02 -1.52 5.01
C GLY A 42 6.53 -2.67 5.89
N MET A 43 6.46 -3.88 5.34
CA MET A 43 6.10 -5.08 6.10
C MET A 43 7.11 -5.35 7.21
N SER A 44 8.41 -5.20 6.96
CA SER A 44 9.44 -5.39 7.98
C SER A 44 9.31 -4.39 9.15
N LEU A 45 8.90 -3.16 8.86
CA LEU A 45 8.70 -2.11 9.86
C LEU A 45 7.46 -2.36 10.74
N ILE A 46 6.44 -3.07 10.24
CA ILE A 46 5.20 -3.32 10.99
C ILE A 46 5.30 -4.51 11.96
N ILE A 47 6.20 -5.46 11.70
CA ILE A 47 6.36 -6.70 12.49
C ILE A 47 6.45 -6.44 14.01
N PRO A 48 7.24 -5.46 14.50
CA PRO A 48 7.32 -5.19 15.94
C PRO A 48 5.99 -4.70 16.55
N PHE A 49 5.16 -4.03 15.75
CA PHE A 49 3.90 -3.42 16.21
C PHE A 49 2.73 -4.40 16.22
N ILE A 50 2.80 -5.46 15.43
CA ILE A 50 1.79 -6.53 15.43
C ILE A 50 2.09 -7.61 16.48
N TYR A 51 3.24 -7.54 17.14
CA TYR A 51 3.59 -8.48 18.21
C TYR A 51 2.67 -8.25 19.42
N GLY A 52 1.94 -9.29 19.83
CA GLY A 52 0.96 -9.22 20.93
C GLY A 52 -0.47 -8.88 20.50
N LEU A 53 -0.72 -8.57 19.23
CA LEU A 53 -2.08 -8.49 18.69
C LEU A 53 -2.65 -9.90 18.47
N ASP A 54 -3.98 -10.00 18.44
CA ASP A 54 -4.61 -11.23 17.95
C ASP A 54 -4.28 -11.42 16.45
N PRO A 55 -4.23 -12.67 15.96
CA PRO A 55 -3.88 -12.95 14.57
C PRO A 55 -4.75 -12.22 13.54
N GLY A 56 -6.03 -11.98 13.86
CA GLY A 56 -6.96 -11.28 12.97
C GLY A 56 -6.57 -9.82 12.77
N SER A 57 -6.34 -9.09 13.86
CA SER A 57 -5.89 -7.69 13.81
C SER A 57 -4.53 -7.54 13.13
N ALA A 58 -3.58 -8.43 13.45
CA ALA A 58 -2.26 -8.44 12.81
C ALA A 58 -2.37 -8.61 11.28
N LEU A 59 -3.18 -9.57 10.83
CA LEU A 59 -3.44 -9.80 9.40
C LEU A 59 -4.16 -8.62 8.75
N ALA A 60 -5.17 -8.05 9.42
CA ALA A 60 -5.90 -6.89 8.92
C ALA A 60 -4.97 -5.70 8.67
N MET A 61 -4.06 -5.42 9.61
CA MET A 61 -3.05 -4.36 9.49
C MET A 61 -2.06 -4.62 8.35
N MET A 62 -1.54 -5.85 8.23
CA MET A 62 -0.63 -6.25 7.16
C MET A 62 -1.28 -6.18 5.77
N ILE A 63 -2.55 -6.58 5.65
CA ILE A 63 -3.33 -6.47 4.42
C ILE A 63 -3.54 -5.00 4.07
N GLY A 64 -3.94 -4.18 5.05
CA GLY A 64 -4.10 -2.74 4.87
C GLY A 64 -2.84 -2.09 4.30
N LEU A 65 -1.67 -2.38 4.88
CA LEU A 65 -0.38 -1.84 4.43
C LEU A 65 -0.08 -2.23 2.98
N THR A 66 -0.12 -3.53 2.68
CA THR A 66 0.28 -4.05 1.36
C THR A 66 -0.69 -3.68 0.24
N SER A 67 -1.97 -3.51 0.56
CA SER A 67 -3.01 -3.20 -0.43
C SER A 67 -2.81 -1.86 -1.15
N VAL A 68 -2.14 -0.90 -0.50
CA VAL A 68 -1.98 0.47 -1.02
C VAL A 68 -0.53 0.85 -1.33
N THR A 69 0.45 0.01 -0.99
CA THR A 69 1.86 0.39 -1.16
C THR A 69 2.22 0.58 -2.63
N THR A 70 1.74 -0.31 -3.51
CA THR A 70 1.99 -0.22 -4.96
C THR A 70 1.33 1.02 -5.55
N THR A 71 0.10 1.34 -5.15
CA THR A 71 -0.62 2.51 -5.67
C THR A 71 0.02 3.82 -5.23
N SER A 72 0.50 3.90 -3.98
CA SER A 72 1.18 5.10 -3.48
C SER A 72 2.58 5.28 -4.06
N ASP A 73 3.29 4.20 -4.40
CA ASP A 73 4.59 4.20 -5.09
C ASP A 73 4.57 4.87 -6.48
N THR A 74 3.39 4.95 -7.11
CA THR A 74 3.18 5.70 -8.35
C THR A 74 3.58 7.18 -8.20
N PHE A 75 3.34 7.80 -7.05
CA PHE A 75 3.65 9.22 -6.84
C PHE A 75 5.15 9.53 -6.91
N PRO A 76 6.04 8.94 -6.09
CA PRO A 76 7.47 9.22 -6.19
C PRO A 76 8.04 8.79 -7.56
N SER A 77 7.50 7.72 -8.16
CA SER A 77 7.91 7.28 -9.50
C SER A 77 7.59 8.30 -10.59
N VAL A 78 6.37 8.85 -10.60
CA VAL A 78 5.94 9.84 -11.60
C VAL A 78 6.51 11.23 -11.32
N LEU A 79 6.51 11.67 -10.06
CA LEU A 79 6.85 13.04 -9.69
C LEU A 79 8.36 13.26 -9.51
N LEU A 80 9.07 12.29 -8.93
CA LEU A 80 10.47 12.41 -8.56
C LEU A 80 11.38 11.57 -9.45
N GLY A 81 10.83 10.58 -10.18
CA GLY A 81 11.60 9.65 -11.00
C GLY A 81 12.43 8.66 -10.17
N ILE A 82 12.08 8.49 -8.89
CA ILE A 82 12.77 7.58 -7.97
C ILE A 82 11.75 6.53 -7.52
N PRO A 83 11.82 5.30 -8.02
CA PRO A 83 10.83 4.28 -7.71
C PRO A 83 11.03 3.73 -6.29
N GLY A 84 9.94 3.41 -5.62
CA GLY A 84 9.89 2.69 -4.35
C GLY A 84 10.01 1.18 -4.49
N SER A 85 9.65 0.62 -5.65
CA SER A 85 9.70 -0.81 -5.92
C SER A 85 10.23 -1.11 -7.32
N SER A 86 10.62 -2.36 -7.58
CA SER A 86 10.97 -2.81 -8.92
C SER A 86 9.79 -2.71 -9.90
N GLY A 87 8.56 -2.87 -9.41
CA GLY A 87 7.34 -2.81 -10.22
C GLY A 87 7.05 -1.43 -10.81
N SER A 88 7.41 -0.36 -10.10
CA SER A 88 7.16 1.02 -10.54
C SER A 88 8.27 1.62 -11.40
N GLN A 89 9.34 0.86 -11.69
CA GLN A 89 10.40 1.31 -12.60
C GLN A 89 9.86 1.63 -14.00
N ALA A 90 8.92 0.83 -14.51
CA ALA A 90 8.26 1.13 -15.78
C ALA A 90 7.49 2.46 -15.72
N THR A 91 6.82 2.75 -14.60
CA THR A 91 6.10 4.01 -14.36
C THR A 91 7.03 5.22 -14.41
N VAL A 92 8.28 5.09 -13.97
CA VAL A 92 9.29 6.16 -14.09
C VAL A 92 9.60 6.47 -15.56
N MET A 93 9.74 5.44 -16.40
CA MET A 93 10.11 5.59 -17.80
C MET A 93 9.08 6.39 -18.60
N ASP A 94 7.80 6.25 -18.28
CA ASP A 94 6.71 6.98 -18.96
C ASP A 94 6.31 8.26 -18.21
N GLY A 95 6.13 8.17 -16.90
CA GLY A 95 5.57 9.23 -16.07
C GLY A 95 6.51 10.39 -15.80
N PHE A 96 7.77 10.11 -15.44
CA PHE A 96 8.71 11.17 -15.07
C PHE A 96 9.06 12.12 -16.24
N PRO A 97 9.24 11.64 -17.49
CA PRO A 97 9.38 12.53 -18.63
C PRO A 97 8.16 13.43 -18.88
N LEU A 98 6.95 12.95 -18.63
CA LEU A 98 5.72 13.78 -18.71
C LEU A 98 5.69 14.82 -17.60
N THR A 99 6.07 14.46 -16.37
CA THR A 99 6.22 15.41 -15.26
C THR A 99 7.20 16.53 -15.61
N LYS A 100 8.36 16.21 -16.21
CA LYS A 100 9.33 17.23 -16.67
C LYS A 100 8.78 18.19 -17.72
N LYS A 101 7.73 17.80 -18.45
CA LYS A 101 7.00 18.66 -19.41
C LYS A 101 5.85 19.44 -18.76
N GLY A 102 5.74 19.43 -17.44
CA GLY A 102 4.63 20.05 -16.71
C GLY A 102 3.32 19.26 -16.78
N GLN A 103 3.36 18.00 -17.22
CA GLN A 103 2.18 17.15 -17.43
C GLN A 103 1.99 16.10 -16.30
N ALA A 104 2.44 16.43 -15.08
CA ALA A 104 2.39 15.53 -13.92
C ALA A 104 0.97 15.01 -13.64
N ALA A 105 -0.03 15.90 -13.66
CA ALA A 105 -1.43 15.51 -13.44
C ALA A 105 -1.92 14.51 -14.49
N ARG A 106 -1.56 14.73 -15.77
CA ARG A 106 -1.90 13.79 -16.85
C ARG A 106 -1.23 12.43 -16.65
N ALA A 107 0.04 12.42 -16.24
CA ALA A 107 0.79 11.19 -15.99
C ALA A 107 0.19 10.39 -14.82
N LEU A 108 -0.12 11.04 -13.70
CA LEU A 108 -0.78 10.40 -12.55
C LEU A 108 -2.17 9.89 -12.91
N SER A 109 -2.98 10.68 -13.62
CA SER A 109 -4.32 10.25 -14.05
C SER A 109 -4.25 9.03 -14.97
N ALA A 110 -3.28 8.99 -15.90
CA ALA A 110 -3.09 7.83 -16.76
C ALA A 110 -2.67 6.59 -15.95
N ALA A 111 -1.77 6.75 -14.97
CA ALA A 111 -1.30 5.64 -14.14
C ALA A 111 -2.40 5.05 -13.23
N PHE A 112 -3.37 5.85 -12.79
CA PHE A 112 -4.49 5.38 -11.96
C PHE A 112 -5.71 4.89 -12.74
N ALA A 113 -5.78 5.16 -14.04
CA ALA A 113 -6.87 4.73 -14.91
C ALA A 113 -6.55 3.49 -15.77
N ALA A 114 -5.27 3.11 -15.84
CA ALA A 114 -4.80 1.89 -16.50
C ALA A 114 -5.04 0.65 -15.63
#